data_AF-A0A6A5WZF7-F1
#
_entry.id   AF-A0A6A5WZF7-F1
#
_cell.length_a   1.000
_cell.length_b   1.000
_cell.length_c   1.000
_cell.angle_alpha   90.00
_cell.angle_beta   90.00
_cell.angle_gamma   90.00
#
_symmetry.space_group_name_H-M   'P 1'
#
loop_
_entity.id
_entity.type
_entity.pdbx_description
1 polymer ?
#
loop_
_entity_poly.entity_id
_entity_poly.type
_entity_poly.pdbx_seq_one_letter_code
_entity_poly.pdbx_strand_id
1 'polypeptide(L)'
;MADPSCSKAEAISALQNQSNRSLSSSRIDPVVPTSSKAHPATPLRDSSDEPNLGSDYSARSESGFGNQMITVRSGSRWRVKNALSKVKRQDSVAPCEATQVYTAICLDEAMSGYKEAVIKIKYQIRANKLAISGYEFEIKGYKESLRLYPDRALTGVGDMLNQTQEELELCSKATSNFNNDTLTEMQALDRLSARNCPHAPWLLDTAIGTMHSPGIDAYAIPGGYVVYTLMTKLSGNPIKYHEYWRLDITGRNKIREAFKVALI
;
A
#
# COMPACT_ATOMS: atom_id res chain seq x y z
N MET A 1 34.77 10.64 2.55
CA MET A 1 33.59 9.82 2.90
C MET A 1 32.38 10.73 2.77
N ALA A 2 31.50 10.48 1.80
CA ALA A 2 30.30 11.29 1.60
C ALA A 2 29.24 10.88 2.64
N ASP A 3 28.53 11.86 3.19
CA ASP A 3 27.49 11.66 4.21
C ASP A 3 26.29 10.87 3.64
N PRO A 4 26.01 9.66 4.15
CA PRO A 4 24.92 8.81 3.65
C PRO A 4 23.53 9.44 3.80
N SER A 5 23.37 10.40 4.71
CA SER A 5 22.08 11.03 5.02
C SER A 5 21.58 11.98 3.92
N CYS A 6 22.50 12.63 3.19
CA CYS A 6 22.17 13.57 2.12
C CYS A 6 21.50 12.87 0.92
N SER A 7 21.90 11.63 0.62
CA SER A 7 21.37 10.87 -0.53
C SER A 7 19.89 10.45 -0.39
N LYS A 8 19.39 10.32 0.85
CA LYS A 8 18.02 9.83 1.11
C LYS A 8 16.97 10.91 0.84
N ALA A 9 17.26 12.16 1.24
CA ALA A 9 16.36 13.29 1.02
C ALA A 9 16.25 13.62 -0.47
N GLU A 10 17.37 13.58 -1.22
CA GLU A 10 17.38 13.81 -2.66
C GLU A 10 16.62 12.73 -3.43
N ALA A 11 16.73 11.45 -3.05
CA ALA A 11 15.99 10.37 -3.69
C ALA A 11 14.48 10.45 -3.44
N ILE A 12 14.06 10.81 -2.21
CA ILE A 12 12.65 11.02 -1.87
C ILE A 12 12.11 12.24 -2.62
N SER A 13 12.87 13.35 -2.63
CA SER A 13 12.49 14.55 -3.36
C SER A 13 12.47 14.31 -4.87
N ALA A 14 13.37 13.49 -5.42
CA ALA A 14 13.34 13.11 -6.83
C ALA A 14 12.09 12.27 -7.17
N LEU A 15 11.70 11.32 -6.32
CA LEU A 15 10.47 10.53 -6.50
C LEU A 15 9.21 11.40 -6.35
N GLN A 16 9.19 12.32 -5.38
CA GLN A 16 8.08 13.26 -5.19
C GLN A 16 7.98 14.29 -6.32
N ASN A 17 9.11 14.85 -6.77
CA ASN A 17 9.16 15.79 -7.89
C ASN A 17 8.82 15.10 -9.22
N GLN A 18 9.17 13.82 -9.38
CA GLN A 18 8.75 13.01 -10.53
C GLN A 18 7.25 12.68 -10.46
N SER A 19 6.70 12.38 -9.28
CA SER A 19 5.25 12.24 -9.08
C SER A 19 4.50 13.49 -9.55
N ASN A 20 4.96 14.67 -9.13
CA ASN A 20 4.37 15.95 -9.54
C ASN A 20 4.43 16.20 -11.06
N ARG A 21 5.45 15.67 -11.74
CA ARG A 21 5.55 15.75 -13.22
C ARG A 21 4.65 14.72 -13.92
N SER A 22 4.60 13.48 -13.44
CA SER A 22 3.79 12.41 -14.05
C SER A 22 2.28 12.63 -13.89
N LEU A 23 1.86 13.20 -12.76
CA LEU A 23 0.46 13.58 -12.50
C LEU A 23 -0.07 14.62 -13.51
N SER A 24 0.80 15.37 -14.19
CA SER A 24 0.39 16.31 -15.24
C SER A 24 0.13 15.65 -16.60
N SER A 25 0.54 14.38 -16.81
CA SER A 25 0.62 13.77 -18.13
C SER A 25 -0.21 12.48 -18.34
N SER A 26 -0.73 11.84 -17.30
CA SER A 26 -1.48 10.57 -17.44
C SER A 26 -2.99 10.77 -17.28
N ARG A 27 -3.69 11.09 -18.38
CA ARG A 27 -5.14 10.85 -18.48
C ARG A 27 -5.36 9.35 -18.68
N ILE A 28 -5.84 8.67 -17.64
CA ILE A 28 -6.42 7.33 -17.77
C ILE A 28 -7.91 7.55 -17.96
N ASP A 29 -8.42 7.33 -19.17
CA ASP A 29 -9.86 7.42 -19.45
C ASP A 29 -10.56 6.12 -18.98
N PRO A 30 -11.48 6.17 -17.99
CA PRO A 30 -12.24 5.00 -17.61
C PRO A 30 -13.39 4.75 -18.59
N VAL A 31 -13.43 3.53 -19.14
CA VAL A 31 -14.62 3.00 -19.83
C VAL A 31 -15.64 2.57 -18.77
N VAL A 32 -16.74 3.30 -18.66
CA VAL A 32 -17.82 3.06 -17.67
C VAL A 32 -18.94 2.22 -18.31
N PRO A 33 -19.34 1.07 -17.74
CA PRO A 33 -20.61 0.43 -18.07
C PRO A 33 -21.74 0.97 -17.19
N THR A 34 -22.84 1.41 -17.80
CA THR A 34 -24.07 1.85 -17.14
C THR A 34 -24.98 0.67 -16.77
N SER A 35 -25.47 0.61 -15.53
CA SER A 35 -26.77 -0.02 -15.22
C SER A 35 -27.38 0.45 -13.88
N SER A 36 -28.68 0.73 -13.94
CA SER A 36 -29.63 1.04 -12.86
C SER A 36 -29.98 -0.22 -12.01
N LYS A 37 -30.66 -0.23 -10.86
CA LYS A 37 -31.73 0.58 -10.22
C LYS A 37 -31.77 0.17 -8.71
N ALA A 38 -32.24 1.06 -7.84
CA ALA A 38 -32.35 0.88 -6.38
C ALA A 38 -33.69 0.27 -5.92
N HIS A 39 -33.71 -0.38 -4.74
CA HIS A 39 -34.85 -0.48 -3.79
C HIS A 39 -34.42 -1.04 -2.40
N PRO A 40 -35.24 -0.91 -1.33
CA PRO A 40 -34.81 -0.33 -0.04
C PRO A 40 -34.60 -1.30 1.14
N ALA A 41 -34.13 -0.71 2.25
CA ALA A 41 -33.65 -1.32 3.49
C ALA A 41 -34.72 -1.65 4.55
N THR A 42 -34.48 -2.69 5.37
CA THR A 42 -34.90 -2.85 6.79
C THR A 42 -34.20 -4.09 7.42
N PRO A 43 -34.27 -4.35 8.75
CA PRO A 43 -33.50 -3.75 9.85
C PRO A 43 -32.51 -4.72 10.56
N LEU A 44 -31.72 -4.13 11.47
CA LEU A 44 -30.75 -4.74 12.39
C LEU A 44 -31.28 -5.93 13.19
N ARG A 45 -30.45 -6.98 13.28
CA ARG A 45 -30.55 -8.03 14.29
C ARG A 45 -29.16 -8.37 14.83
N ASP A 46 -29.10 -8.43 16.14
CA ASP A 46 -27.96 -8.68 17.01
C ASP A 46 -27.96 -10.17 17.40
N SER A 47 -26.87 -10.90 17.19
CA SER A 47 -26.45 -12.03 18.01
C SER A 47 -25.20 -12.71 17.45
N SER A 48 -24.22 -12.83 18.34
CA SER A 48 -22.98 -13.60 18.28
C SER A 48 -23.17 -15.06 17.85
N ASP A 49 -22.61 -15.43 16.71
CA ASP A 49 -22.22 -16.80 16.36
C ASP A 49 -21.02 -16.70 15.40
N GLU A 50 -19.86 -17.21 15.81
CA GLU A 50 -18.69 -17.33 14.92
C GLU A 50 -18.94 -18.44 13.88
N PRO A 51 -18.96 -18.13 12.57
CA PRO A 51 -19.14 -19.15 11.56
C PRO A 51 -17.81 -19.78 11.17
N ASN A 52 -17.83 -21.10 11.27
CA ASN A 52 -16.93 -22.08 10.68
C ASN A 52 -16.55 -21.68 9.23
N LEU A 53 -15.25 -21.44 8.97
CA LEU A 53 -14.71 -21.09 7.65
C LEU A 53 -14.72 -22.32 6.71
N GLY A 54 -15.93 -22.65 6.25
CA GLY A 54 -16.20 -23.53 5.13
C GLY A 54 -15.85 -22.87 3.78
N SER A 55 -15.36 -23.69 2.87
CA SER A 55 -14.70 -23.35 1.61
C SER A 55 -15.64 -22.92 0.49
N ASP A 56 -16.30 -21.76 0.60
CA ASP A 56 -17.03 -21.16 -0.53
C ASP A 56 -16.28 -19.97 -1.13
N TYR A 57 -15.46 -20.26 -2.15
CA TYR A 57 -14.78 -19.28 -3.01
C TYR A 57 -15.71 -18.63 -4.06
N SER A 58 -17.04 -18.74 -3.90
CA SER A 58 -18.01 -18.46 -4.95
C SER A 58 -18.91 -17.28 -4.62
N ALA A 59 -18.30 -16.09 -4.61
CA ALA A 59 -18.88 -14.81 -5.04
C ALA A 59 -17.83 -13.72 -4.75
N ARG A 60 -16.74 -13.71 -5.53
CA ARG A 60 -15.80 -12.59 -5.52
C ARG A 60 -16.57 -11.36 -5.99
N SER A 61 -17.02 -10.53 -5.05
CA SER A 61 -17.28 -9.12 -5.32
C SER A 61 -16.12 -8.59 -6.16
N GLU A 62 -16.39 -8.19 -7.40
CA GLU A 62 -15.42 -7.63 -8.36
C GLU A 62 -14.89 -6.25 -7.91
N SER A 63 -14.80 -6.01 -6.61
CA SER A 63 -14.22 -4.82 -6.02
C SER A 63 -12.70 -5.02 -5.85
N GLY A 64 -11.90 -4.22 -6.55
CA GLY A 64 -10.45 -4.25 -6.49
C GLY A 64 -9.80 -3.75 -7.78
N PHE A 65 -8.51 -4.03 -7.94
CA PHE A 65 -7.73 -3.64 -9.13
C PHE A 65 -7.70 -4.74 -10.21
N GLY A 66 -8.50 -5.79 -10.06
CA GLY A 66 -8.52 -6.93 -10.99
C GLY A 66 -8.87 -6.50 -12.42
N ASN A 67 -8.16 -7.07 -13.40
CA ASN A 67 -8.28 -6.75 -14.82
C ASN A 67 -7.91 -5.32 -15.25
N GLN A 68 -7.49 -4.44 -14.33
CA GLN A 68 -7.02 -3.11 -14.70
C GLN A 68 -5.75 -3.22 -15.57
N MET A 69 -5.70 -2.39 -16.61
CA MET A 69 -4.49 -2.17 -17.39
C MET A 69 -3.74 -0.99 -16.81
N ILE A 70 -2.43 -1.14 -16.62
CA ILE A 70 -1.55 -0.07 -16.18
C ILE A 70 -0.41 0.09 -17.18
N THR A 71 0.12 1.30 -17.25
CA THR A 71 1.37 1.60 -17.96
C THR A 71 2.39 2.03 -16.92
N VAL A 72 3.50 1.29 -16.83
CA VAL A 72 4.60 1.62 -15.91
C VAL A 72 5.56 2.63 -16.53
N ARG A 73 6.50 3.16 -15.75
CA ARG A 73 7.41 4.25 -16.16
C ARG A 73 8.21 3.96 -17.43
N SER A 74 8.60 2.71 -17.68
CA SER A 74 9.26 2.27 -18.92
C SER A 74 8.37 2.35 -20.17
N GLY A 75 7.08 2.62 -20.01
CA GLY A 75 6.08 2.61 -21.08
C GLY A 75 5.43 1.25 -21.33
N SER A 76 5.92 0.18 -20.69
CA SER A 76 5.31 -1.15 -20.84
C SER A 76 3.94 -1.23 -20.17
N ARG A 77 3.04 -2.00 -20.80
CA ARG A 77 1.65 -2.18 -20.38
C ARG A 77 1.48 -3.53 -19.70
N TRP A 78 0.79 -3.51 -18.56
CA TRP A 78 0.55 -4.69 -17.74
C TRP A 78 -0.92 -4.81 -17.41
N ARG A 79 -1.43 -6.04 -17.42
CA ARG A 79 -2.79 -6.35 -16.95
C ARG A 79 -2.72 -7.00 -15.58
N VAL A 80 -3.35 -6.37 -14.59
CA VAL A 80 -3.54 -6.92 -13.25
C VAL A 80 -4.51 -8.10 -13.34
N LYS A 81 -4.19 -9.22 -12.70
CA LYS A 81 -4.96 -10.47 -12.78
C LYS A 81 -5.49 -10.90 -11.42
N ASN A 82 -4.90 -11.94 -10.84
CA ASN A 82 -5.45 -12.59 -9.66
C ASN A 82 -4.90 -11.95 -8.40
N ALA A 83 -5.76 -11.65 -7.43
CA ALA A 83 -5.32 -11.27 -6.10
C ALA A 83 -4.54 -12.42 -5.44
N LEU A 84 -3.33 -12.13 -5.00
CA LEU A 84 -2.45 -13.02 -4.22
C LEU A 84 -2.57 -12.75 -2.71
N SER A 85 -3.13 -11.60 -2.33
CA SER A 85 -3.41 -11.26 -0.93
C SER A 85 -4.81 -10.69 -0.75
N LYS A 86 -5.32 -10.75 0.48
CA LYS A 86 -6.42 -9.89 0.92
C LYS A 86 -5.94 -8.43 0.97
N VAL A 87 -6.88 -7.49 0.98
CA VAL A 87 -6.58 -6.07 1.26
C VAL A 87 -6.11 -5.97 2.71
N LYS A 88 -4.91 -5.38 2.92
CA LYS A 88 -4.40 -5.01 4.24
C LYS A 88 -4.51 -3.49 4.36
N ARG A 89 -5.12 -3.01 5.44
CA ARG A 89 -5.21 -1.57 5.75
C ARG A 89 -4.18 -1.21 6.82
N GLN A 90 -3.59 -0.04 6.67
CA GLN A 90 -2.69 0.61 7.61
C GLN A 90 -3.28 1.99 7.90
N ASP A 91 -4.05 2.07 8.98
CA ASP A 91 -4.81 3.24 9.40
C ASP A 91 -4.25 3.89 10.67
N SER A 92 -3.09 3.44 11.15
CA SER A 92 -2.39 3.95 12.33
C SER A 92 -1.17 4.82 12.01
N VAL A 93 -0.85 5.01 10.73
CA VAL A 93 0.31 5.81 10.29
C VAL A 93 -0.13 6.67 9.11
N ALA A 94 0.04 7.99 9.24
CA ALA A 94 -0.30 8.93 8.18
C ALA A 94 0.79 9.01 7.10
N PRO A 95 0.41 9.20 5.81
CA PRO A 95 -0.92 8.99 5.25
C PRO A 95 -1.37 7.53 5.38
N CYS A 96 -2.64 7.34 5.69
CA CYS A 96 -3.25 6.03 5.83
C CYS A 96 -3.34 5.34 4.46
N GLU A 97 -2.97 4.05 4.39
CA GLU A 97 -2.92 3.31 3.13
C GLU A 97 -3.56 1.92 3.19
N ALA A 98 -4.04 1.45 2.05
CA ALA A 98 -4.38 0.06 1.82
C ALA A 98 -3.41 -0.56 0.83
N THR A 99 -3.09 -1.83 1.03
CA THR A 99 -2.18 -2.62 0.19
C THR A 99 -2.85 -3.90 -0.25
N GLN A 100 -2.65 -4.27 -1.52
CA GLN A 100 -2.99 -5.59 -2.02
C GLN A 100 -2.00 -6.04 -3.09
N VAL A 101 -1.74 -7.35 -3.13
CA VAL A 101 -0.80 -7.97 -4.06
C VAL A 101 -1.58 -8.78 -5.10
N TYR A 102 -1.16 -8.68 -6.36
CA TYR A 102 -1.75 -9.38 -7.50
C TYR A 102 -0.68 -10.02 -8.38
N THR A 103 -1.08 -10.97 -9.23
CA THR A 103 -0.32 -11.31 -10.43
C THR A 103 -0.55 -10.26 -11.52
N ALA A 104 0.45 -10.05 -12.38
CA ALA A 104 0.36 -9.18 -13.55
C ALA A 104 0.95 -9.87 -14.79
N ILE A 105 0.38 -9.57 -15.95
CA ILE A 105 0.84 -10.11 -17.26
C ILE A 105 1.24 -8.95 -18.16
N CYS A 106 2.42 -9.03 -18.75
CA CYS A 106 2.90 -8.06 -19.74
C CYS A 106 2.09 -8.17 -21.03
N LEU A 107 1.61 -7.05 -21.56
CA LEU A 107 0.84 -6.97 -22.80
C LEU A 107 1.71 -6.62 -24.02
N ASP A 108 2.91 -6.09 -23.78
CA ASP A 108 3.89 -5.78 -24.82
C ASP A 108 4.93 -6.90 -24.95
N GLU A 109 5.83 -6.79 -25.94
CA GLU A 109 7.00 -7.69 -26.00
C GLU A 109 7.74 -7.65 -24.66
N ALA A 110 7.99 -8.84 -24.09
CA ALA A 110 8.30 -9.00 -22.68
C ALA A 110 9.45 -8.10 -22.22
N MET A 111 9.14 -7.12 -21.36
CA MET A 111 10.16 -6.27 -20.72
C MET A 111 11.20 -7.18 -20.06
N SER A 112 12.45 -7.09 -20.50
CA SER A 112 13.58 -7.85 -19.95
C SER A 112 13.32 -9.37 -19.88
N GLY A 113 12.48 -9.91 -20.75
CA GLY A 113 12.13 -11.34 -20.79
C GLY A 113 11.03 -11.78 -19.81
N TYR A 114 10.43 -10.88 -19.02
CA TYR A 114 9.36 -11.21 -18.09
C TYR A 114 7.97 -11.11 -18.73
N LYS A 115 7.27 -12.24 -18.84
CA LYS A 115 5.85 -12.28 -19.25
C LYS A 115 4.88 -12.17 -18.08
N GLU A 116 5.29 -12.64 -16.91
CA GLU A 116 4.53 -12.59 -15.66
C GLU A 116 5.34 -11.90 -14.57
N ALA A 117 4.63 -11.17 -13.72
CA ALA A 117 5.18 -10.47 -12.57
C ALA A 117 4.21 -10.51 -11.39
N VAL A 118 4.68 -10.02 -10.25
CA VAL A 118 3.85 -9.69 -9.09
C VAL A 118 3.73 -8.17 -9.03
N ILE A 119 2.52 -7.68 -8.79
CA ILE A 119 2.29 -6.25 -8.59
C ILE A 119 1.70 -6.01 -7.20
N LYS A 120 2.37 -5.15 -6.43
CA LYS A 120 1.85 -4.63 -5.18
C LYS A 120 1.24 -3.26 -5.45
N ILE A 121 -0.02 -3.10 -5.09
CA ILE A 121 -0.76 -1.87 -5.28
C ILE A 121 -1.04 -1.28 -3.91
N LYS A 122 -0.55 -0.06 -3.69
CA LYS A 122 -0.77 0.71 -2.47
C LYS A 122 -1.53 1.98 -2.82
N TYR A 123 -2.53 2.35 -2.03
CA TYR A 123 -3.32 3.54 -2.29
C TYR A 123 -3.80 4.19 -1.01
N GLN A 124 -4.02 5.50 -1.08
CA GLN A 124 -4.48 6.27 0.05
C GLN A 124 -5.91 5.88 0.44
N ILE A 125 -6.13 5.68 1.73
CA ILE A 125 -7.45 5.44 2.32
C ILE A 125 -7.73 6.45 3.42
N ARG A 126 -9.02 6.63 3.71
CA ARG A 126 -9.48 7.35 4.89
C ARG A 126 -9.22 6.50 6.12
N ALA A 127 -8.68 7.12 7.17
CA ALA A 127 -8.62 6.51 8.49
C ALA A 127 -9.99 6.00 8.95
N ASN A 128 -9.99 4.91 9.71
CA ASN A 128 -11.22 4.43 10.32
C ASN A 128 -11.72 5.44 11.38
N LYS A 129 -12.99 5.32 11.79
CA LYS A 129 -13.61 6.25 12.75
C LYS A 129 -12.86 6.31 14.09
N LEU A 130 -12.33 5.19 14.57
CA LEU A 130 -11.60 5.12 15.83
C LEU A 130 -10.29 5.91 15.76
N ALA A 131 -9.54 5.77 14.67
CA ALA A 131 -8.31 6.53 14.43
C ALA A 131 -8.59 8.03 14.32
N ILE A 132 -9.64 8.43 13.60
CA ILE A 132 -10.07 9.84 13.51
C ILE A 132 -10.40 10.39 14.90
N SER A 133 -11.20 9.68 15.69
CA SER A 133 -11.54 10.08 17.06
C SER A 133 -10.33 10.18 17.98
N GLY A 134 -9.33 9.30 17.80
CA GLY A 134 -8.05 9.37 18.52
C GLY A 134 -7.33 10.70 18.22
N TYR A 135 -7.15 11.04 16.95
CA TYR A 135 -6.56 12.30 16.52
C TYR A 135 -7.33 13.51 17.07
N GLU A 136 -8.65 13.52 16.97
CA GLU A 136 -9.50 14.62 17.47
C GLU A 136 -9.37 14.80 18.99
N PHE A 137 -9.31 13.69 19.73
CA PHE A 137 -9.11 13.69 21.17
C PHE A 137 -7.75 14.28 21.56
N GLU A 138 -6.67 13.85 20.90
CA GLU A 138 -5.32 14.38 21.12
C GLU A 138 -5.23 15.87 20.80
N ILE A 139 -5.75 16.29 19.64
CA ILE A 139 -5.81 17.71 19.22
C ILE A 139 -6.53 18.55 20.28
N LYS A 140 -7.67 18.06 20.81
CA LYS A 140 -8.41 18.75 21.87
C LYS A 140 -7.57 18.86 23.14
N GLY A 141 -6.89 17.79 23.53
CA GLY A 141 -5.99 17.76 24.69
C GLY A 141 -4.84 18.75 24.57
N TYR A 142 -4.18 18.80 23.41
CA TYR A 142 -3.09 19.76 23.17
C TYR A 142 -3.58 21.21 23.17
N LYS A 143 -4.73 21.49 22.55
CA LYS A 143 -5.34 22.84 22.58
C LYS A 143 -5.66 23.29 23.99
N GLU A 144 -6.23 22.43 24.82
CA GLU A 144 -6.54 22.75 26.21
C GLU A 144 -5.26 22.95 27.04
N SER A 145 -4.23 22.13 26.81
CA SER A 145 -2.91 22.29 27.44
C SER A 145 -2.29 23.66 27.14
N LEU A 146 -2.31 24.09 25.87
CA LEU A 146 -1.81 25.41 25.46
C LEU A 146 -2.65 26.56 26.03
N ARG A 147 -3.97 26.36 26.19
CA ARG A 147 -4.87 27.35 26.80
C ARG A 147 -4.58 27.56 28.28
N LEU A 148 -4.37 26.47 29.02
CA LEU A 148 -4.09 26.51 30.47
C LEU A 148 -2.65 26.91 30.78
N TYR A 149 -1.71 26.56 29.90
CA TYR A 149 -0.28 26.80 30.09
C TYR A 149 0.35 27.38 28.82
N PRO A 150 0.13 28.68 28.52
CA PRO A 150 0.63 29.30 27.29
C PRO A 150 2.16 29.19 27.14
N ASP A 151 2.90 29.26 28.25
CA ASP A 151 4.37 29.14 28.26
C ASP A 151 4.87 27.74 27.82
N ARG A 152 4.00 26.72 27.83
CA ARG A 152 4.30 25.37 27.29
C ARG A 152 4.30 25.31 25.77
N ALA A 153 3.99 26.40 25.07
CA ALA A 153 4.32 26.50 23.65
C ALA A 153 5.82 26.26 23.41
N LEU A 154 6.68 26.60 24.38
CA LEU A 154 8.13 26.33 24.35
C LEU A 154 8.51 24.87 24.62
N THR A 155 7.58 24.01 25.06
CA THR A 155 7.85 22.60 25.40
C THR A 155 7.43 21.63 24.29
N GLY A 156 7.36 22.08 23.03
CA GLY A 156 7.03 21.24 21.88
C GLY A 156 5.56 20.82 21.75
N VAL A 157 4.67 21.29 22.65
CA VAL A 157 3.23 20.98 22.56
C VAL A 157 2.60 21.61 21.32
N GLY A 158 3.07 22.79 20.91
CA GLY A 158 2.66 23.41 19.65
C GLY A 158 3.03 22.56 18.44
N ASP A 159 4.24 22.01 18.42
CA ASP A 159 4.71 21.14 17.34
C ASP A 159 3.92 19.84 17.27
N MET A 160 3.67 19.20 18.43
CA MET A 160 2.81 18.02 18.51
C MET A 160 1.39 18.32 18.01
N LEU A 161 0.78 19.44 18.41
CA LEU A 161 -0.53 19.84 17.91
C LEU A 161 -0.54 19.98 16.38
N ASN A 162 0.44 20.71 15.83
CA ASN A 162 0.55 20.93 14.39
C ASN A 162 0.74 19.61 13.64
N GLN A 163 1.63 18.74 14.13
CA GLN A 163 1.88 17.42 13.56
C GLN A 163 0.62 16.56 13.58
N THR A 164 -0.05 16.43 14.72
CA THR A 164 -1.29 15.63 14.86
C THR A 164 -2.40 16.16 13.95
N GLN A 165 -2.49 17.48 13.77
CA GLN A 165 -3.43 18.08 12.81
C GLN A 165 -3.08 17.71 11.36
N GLU A 166 -1.81 17.81 10.96
CA GLU A 166 -1.36 17.43 9.63
C GLU A 166 -1.60 15.94 9.36
N GLU A 167 -1.29 15.07 10.32
CA GLU A 167 -1.54 13.62 10.21
C GLU A 167 -3.03 13.30 10.02
N LEU A 168 -3.91 13.97 10.78
CA LEU A 168 -5.36 13.84 10.60
C LEU A 168 -5.80 14.30 9.19
N GLU A 169 -5.23 15.38 8.67
CA GLU A 169 -5.50 15.83 7.30
C GLU A 169 -5.06 14.80 6.27
N LEU A 170 -3.84 14.26 6.39
CA LEU A 170 -3.29 13.24 5.50
C LEU A 170 -4.07 11.91 5.54
N CYS A 171 -4.74 11.61 6.65
CA CYS A 171 -5.62 10.44 6.76
C CYS A 171 -7.10 10.73 6.41
N SER A 172 -7.46 11.96 6.07
CA SER A 172 -8.86 12.36 5.81
C SER A 172 -9.10 13.03 4.46
N LYS A 173 -8.05 13.59 3.85
CA LYS A 173 -8.09 14.35 2.60
C LYS A 173 -7.10 13.77 1.60
N ALA A 174 -7.37 13.95 0.33
CA ALA A 174 -6.46 13.52 -0.74
C ALA A 174 -5.09 14.18 -0.60
N THR A 175 -4.03 13.41 -0.79
CA THR A 175 -2.65 13.92 -0.78
C THR A 175 -1.79 13.21 -1.83
N SER A 176 -0.76 13.92 -2.30
CA SER A 176 0.32 13.38 -3.13
C SER A 176 1.50 12.88 -2.29
N ASN A 177 1.49 13.12 -0.98
CA ASN A 177 2.53 12.63 -0.07
C ASN A 177 2.32 11.13 0.13
N PHE A 178 3.37 10.33 -0.07
CA PHE A 178 3.29 8.90 0.18
C PHE A 178 3.61 8.58 1.63
N ASN A 179 3.10 7.44 2.11
CA ASN A 179 3.56 6.86 3.34
C ASN A 179 5.07 6.57 3.30
N ASN A 180 5.78 6.88 4.39
CA ASN A 180 7.23 6.65 4.52
C ASN A 180 7.62 5.18 4.34
N ASP A 181 6.75 4.24 4.75
CA ASP A 181 6.97 2.80 4.56
C ASP A 181 6.94 2.45 3.07
N THR A 182 6.07 3.09 2.29
CA THR A 182 5.99 2.92 0.83
C THR A 182 7.25 3.41 0.13
N LEU A 183 7.78 4.58 0.52
CA LEU A 183 9.04 5.10 0.00
C LEU A 183 10.22 4.19 0.36
N THR A 184 10.28 3.74 1.61
CA THR A 184 11.35 2.86 2.10
C THR A 184 11.33 1.50 1.39
N GLU A 185 10.15 0.95 1.18
CA GLU A 185 9.96 -0.30 0.44
C GLU A 185 10.42 -0.17 -1.02
N MET A 186 10.03 0.89 -1.73
CA MET A 186 10.47 1.13 -3.10
C MET A 186 11.99 1.24 -3.21
N GLN A 187 12.63 1.95 -2.28
CA GLN A 187 14.10 2.06 -2.22
C GLN A 187 14.77 0.71 -1.94
N ALA A 188 14.19 -0.13 -1.08
CA ALA A 188 14.73 -1.45 -0.78
C ALA A 188 14.65 -2.38 -2.01
N LEU A 189 13.51 -2.39 -2.71
CA LEU A 189 13.32 -3.20 -3.91
C LEU A 189 14.23 -2.77 -5.07
N ASP A 190 14.47 -1.48 -5.20
CA ASP A 190 15.41 -0.93 -6.19
C ASP A 190 16.85 -1.40 -5.93
N ARG A 191 17.29 -1.39 -4.65
CA ARG A 191 18.60 -1.94 -4.26
C ARG A 191 18.75 -3.42 -4.55
N LEU A 192 17.67 -4.20 -4.36
CA LEU A 192 17.66 -5.63 -4.72
C LEU A 192 17.73 -5.82 -6.24
N SER A 193 17.11 -4.93 -7.01
CA SER A 193 17.14 -4.95 -8.47
C SER A 193 18.54 -4.71 -9.00
N ALA A 194 19.30 -3.78 -8.40
CA ALA A 194 20.68 -3.51 -8.80
C ALA A 194 21.60 -4.74 -8.72
N ARG A 195 21.20 -5.79 -7.98
CA ARG A 195 21.95 -7.04 -7.81
C ARG A 195 21.28 -8.26 -8.47
N ASN A 196 20.12 -8.10 -9.10
CA ASN A 196 19.32 -9.22 -9.63
C ASN A 196 19.14 -10.36 -8.61
N CYS A 197 18.85 -10.03 -7.35
CA CYS A 197 18.95 -10.94 -6.20
C CYS A 197 17.98 -12.14 -6.26
N PRO A 198 18.38 -13.34 -6.70
CA PRO A 198 17.48 -14.45 -7.09
C PRO A 198 16.56 -14.98 -5.97
N HIS A 199 16.82 -14.59 -4.73
CA HIS A 199 16.13 -15.08 -3.53
C HIS A 199 15.10 -14.13 -2.93
N ALA A 200 14.97 -12.91 -3.47
CA ALA A 200 13.99 -11.92 -3.02
C ALA A 200 13.26 -11.31 -4.22
N PRO A 201 12.00 -10.85 -4.09
CA PRO A 201 11.40 -10.04 -5.12
C PRO A 201 12.22 -8.75 -5.27
N TRP A 202 12.48 -8.33 -6.50
CA TRP A 202 13.12 -7.05 -6.77
C TRP A 202 12.28 -6.23 -7.74
N LEU A 203 12.54 -4.92 -7.76
CA LEU A 203 11.79 -3.98 -8.57
C LEU A 203 12.01 -4.25 -10.06
N LEU A 204 10.93 -4.40 -10.82
CA LEU A 204 10.96 -4.36 -12.28
C LEU A 204 10.68 -2.94 -12.77
N ASP A 205 9.60 -2.35 -12.27
CA ASP A 205 9.23 -0.98 -12.58
C ASP A 205 8.18 -0.44 -11.59
N THR A 206 7.81 0.82 -11.75
CA THR A 206 6.78 1.48 -10.95
C THR A 206 5.83 2.28 -11.82
N ALA A 207 4.59 2.43 -11.36
CA ALA A 207 3.68 3.46 -11.85
C ALA A 207 3.08 4.20 -10.65
N ILE A 208 2.88 5.50 -10.79
CA ILE A 208 2.24 6.34 -9.78
C ILE A 208 1.09 7.05 -10.49
N GLY A 209 -0.06 7.09 -9.83
CA GLY A 209 -1.22 7.79 -10.35
C GLY A 209 -2.11 8.31 -9.24
N THR A 210 -3.27 8.79 -9.65
CA THR A 210 -4.33 9.26 -8.76
C THR A 210 -5.46 8.26 -8.71
N MET A 211 -6.03 8.07 -7.54
CA MET A 211 -7.23 7.28 -7.32
C MET A 211 -8.44 8.02 -7.90
N HIS A 212 -8.93 7.58 -9.06
CA HIS A 212 -10.07 8.22 -9.74
C HIS A 212 -11.40 7.51 -9.48
N SER A 213 -11.40 6.18 -9.41
CA SER A 213 -12.64 5.40 -9.43
C SER A 213 -13.19 5.17 -8.02
N PRO A 214 -14.38 5.69 -7.68
CA PRO A 214 -15.09 5.23 -6.50
C PRO A 214 -15.43 3.73 -6.65
N GLY A 215 -15.42 2.98 -5.54
CA GLY A 215 -15.85 1.57 -5.52
C GLY A 215 -14.73 0.52 -5.54
N ILE A 216 -13.45 0.91 -5.67
CA ILE A 216 -12.32 -0.03 -5.48
C ILE A 216 -12.23 -0.48 -4.01
N ASP A 217 -12.34 0.47 -3.09
CA ASP A 217 -12.45 0.25 -1.65
C ASP A 217 -13.37 1.36 -1.08
N ALA A 218 -14.25 1.00 -0.14
CA ALA A 218 -15.15 1.94 0.52
C ALA A 218 -14.41 3.07 1.29
N TYR A 219 -13.14 2.85 1.63
CA TYR A 219 -12.30 3.83 2.31
C TYR A 219 -11.32 4.54 1.37
N ALA A 220 -11.22 4.15 0.10
CA ALA A 220 -10.34 4.85 -0.84
C ALA A 220 -10.70 6.34 -0.91
N ILE A 221 -9.69 7.21 -0.94
CA ILE A 221 -9.89 8.66 -1.07
C ILE A 221 -9.78 9.02 -2.56
N PRO A 222 -10.88 9.43 -3.23
CA PRO A 222 -10.78 9.97 -4.59
C PRO A 222 -9.85 11.19 -4.62
N GLY A 223 -8.96 11.25 -5.61
CA GLY A 223 -7.91 12.26 -5.69
C GLY A 223 -6.64 11.91 -4.90
N GLY A 224 -6.68 10.91 -4.01
CA GLY A 224 -5.51 10.41 -3.30
C GLY A 224 -4.55 9.64 -4.22
N TYR A 225 -3.35 9.33 -3.73
CA TYR A 225 -2.37 8.59 -4.53
C TYR A 225 -2.73 7.11 -4.70
N VAL A 226 -2.21 6.52 -5.78
CA VAL A 226 -2.03 5.08 -5.96
C VAL A 226 -0.64 4.79 -6.52
N VAL A 227 0.05 3.83 -5.91
CA VAL A 227 1.38 3.37 -6.28
C VAL A 227 1.29 1.90 -6.71
N TYR A 228 1.78 1.64 -7.90
CA TYR A 228 1.90 0.33 -8.52
C TYR A 228 3.38 -0.07 -8.51
N THR A 229 3.74 -1.04 -7.68
CA THR A 229 5.10 -1.57 -7.57
C THR A 229 5.16 -2.94 -8.25
N LEU A 230 5.77 -2.99 -9.43
CA LEU A 230 5.92 -4.21 -10.22
C LEU A 230 7.22 -4.90 -9.84
N MET A 231 7.17 -6.19 -9.51
CA MET A 231 8.30 -6.96 -8.98
C MET A 231 8.40 -8.32 -9.66
N THR A 232 9.58 -8.93 -9.57
CA THR A 232 9.76 -10.33 -9.98
C THR A 232 8.84 -11.27 -9.19
N LYS A 233 8.34 -12.29 -9.89
CA LYS A 233 7.56 -13.37 -9.29
C LYS A 233 8.52 -14.46 -8.79
N LEU A 234 8.53 -14.70 -7.49
CA LEU A 234 9.25 -15.83 -6.91
C LEU A 234 8.33 -17.04 -6.77
N SER A 235 8.84 -18.22 -7.14
CA SER A 235 8.19 -19.49 -6.84
C SER A 235 8.41 -19.85 -5.37
N GLY A 236 7.37 -20.30 -4.69
CA GLY A 236 7.49 -20.81 -3.34
C GLY A 236 6.15 -20.94 -2.63
N ASN A 237 6.17 -21.62 -1.49
CA ASN A 237 5.03 -21.71 -0.59
C ASN A 237 5.34 -20.93 0.69
N PRO A 238 4.40 -20.11 1.18
CA PRO A 238 4.55 -19.48 2.49
C PRO A 238 4.69 -20.55 3.56
N ILE A 239 5.74 -20.47 4.36
CA ILE A 239 5.95 -21.37 5.49
C ILE A 239 5.13 -20.83 6.66
N LYS A 240 4.06 -21.51 7.05
CA LYS A 240 3.26 -21.08 8.21
C LYS A 240 3.95 -21.46 9.51
N TYR A 241 3.74 -20.64 10.54
CA TYR A 241 4.33 -20.86 11.87
C TYR A 241 4.13 -22.30 12.39
N HIS A 242 2.90 -22.80 12.38
CA HIS A 242 2.60 -24.14 12.88
C HIS A 242 3.16 -25.25 11.98
N GLU A 243 3.23 -25.04 10.66
CA GLU A 243 3.84 -25.99 9.72
C GLU A 243 5.35 -26.09 9.98
N TYR A 244 6.02 -24.96 10.18
CA TYR A 244 7.44 -24.92 10.50
C TYR A 244 7.78 -25.66 11.79
N TRP A 245 7.00 -25.43 12.86
CA TRP A 245 7.27 -26.06 14.16
C TRP A 245 6.94 -27.56 14.22
N ARG A 246 6.12 -28.06 13.29
CA ARG A 246 5.89 -29.50 13.10
C ARG A 246 7.04 -30.23 12.43
N LEU A 247 7.95 -29.52 11.74
CA LEU A 247 9.14 -30.13 11.17
C LEU A 247 10.08 -30.63 12.27
N ASP A 248 10.82 -31.69 11.99
CA ASP A 248 11.91 -32.13 12.86
C ASP A 248 13.08 -31.14 12.86
N ILE A 249 14.08 -31.39 13.70
CA ILE A 249 15.25 -30.51 13.80
C ILE A 249 15.98 -30.37 12.46
N THR A 250 16.04 -31.46 11.69
CA THR A 250 16.68 -31.51 10.37
C THR A 250 15.95 -30.62 9.37
N GLY A 251 14.63 -30.72 9.27
CA GLY A 251 13.81 -29.90 8.37
C GLY A 251 13.89 -28.41 8.70
N ARG A 252 13.85 -28.05 9.99
CA ARG A 252 14.03 -26.65 10.41
C ARG A 252 15.43 -26.12 10.10
N ASN A 253 16.47 -26.93 10.30
CA ASN A 253 17.84 -26.53 9.98
C ASN A 253 18.04 -26.33 8.47
N LYS A 254 17.45 -27.19 7.62
CA LYS A 254 17.47 -26.97 6.16
C LYS A 254 16.87 -25.62 5.77
N ILE A 255 15.74 -25.24 6.36
CA ILE A 255 15.13 -23.92 6.12
C ILE A 255 16.06 -22.81 6.58
N ARG A 256 16.61 -22.89 7.80
CA ARG A 256 17.54 -21.87 8.33
C ARG A 256 18.76 -21.69 7.43
N GLU A 257 19.37 -22.78 6.95
CA GLU A 257 20.50 -22.70 6.03
C GLU A 257 20.11 -22.06 4.69
N ALA A 258 18.94 -22.39 4.14
CA ALA A 258 18.44 -21.72 2.92
C ALA A 258 18.26 -20.20 3.12
N PHE A 259 17.77 -19.76 4.29
CA PHE A 259 17.67 -18.34 4.62
C PHE A 259 19.05 -17.66 4.74
N LYS A 260 20.07 -18.35 5.27
CA LYS A 260 21.43 -17.79 5.33
C LYS A 260 22.02 -17.58 3.95
N VAL A 261 21.85 -18.55 3.04
CA VAL A 261 22.30 -18.43 1.65
C VAL A 261 21.62 -17.26 0.96
N ALA A 262 20.32 -17.06 1.21
CA ALA A 262 19.56 -15.95 0.63
C ALA A 262 19.97 -14.55 1.13
N LEU A 263 20.70 -14.44 2.24
CA LEU A 263 21.11 -13.17 2.85
C LEU A 263 22.51 -12.68 2.41
N ILE A 264 23.27 -13.49 1.68
CA ILE A 264 24.64 -13.20 1.22
C ILE A 264 24.59 -12.63 -0.19
#